data_AF-A0A7C8E9P2-F1
#
_entry.id   AF-A0A7C8E9P2-F1
#
_cell.length_a   1.000
_cell.length_b   1.000
_cell.length_c   1.000
_cell.angle_alpha   90.00
_cell.angle_beta   90.00
_cell.angle_gamma   90.00
#
_symmetry.space_group_name_H-M   'P 1'
#
loop_
_entity.id
_entity.type
_entity.pdbx_description
1 polymer ?
#
loop_
_entity_poly.entity_id
_entity_poly.type
_entity_poly.pdbx_seq_one_letter_code
_entity_poly.pdbx_strand_id
1 'polypeptide(L)' 'MEYKRALDADLPIGSGEVESGHRYIIQDRLKLPGAWWKKQNAQSLLALRVRRANYGWDSYWASERKQAA' A
#
# COMPACT_ATOMS: atom_id res chain seq x y z
N MET A 1 18.98 8.70 -13.27
CA MET A 1 18.87 7.82 -12.09
C MET A 1 20.14 7.00 -12.01
N GLU A 2 20.93 7.16 -10.96
CA GLU A 2 22.24 6.50 -10.82
C GLU A 2 22.09 5.21 -10.02
N TYR A 3 21.51 4.18 -10.66
CA TYR A 3 21.26 2.87 -10.05
C TYR A 3 22.52 2.26 -9.43
N LYS A 4 23.66 2.41 -10.12
CA LYS A 4 24.97 1.93 -9.65
C LYS A 4 25.42 2.58 -8.35
N ARG A 5 25.24 3.90 -8.20
CA ARG A 5 25.59 4.60 -6.95
C ARG A 5 24.70 4.19 -5.78
N ALA A 6 23.44 3.85 -6.03
CA ALA A 6 22.56 3.35 -4.98
C ALA A 6 22.96 1.95 -4.50
N LEU A 7 23.41 1.08 -5.42
CA LEU A 7 23.97 -0.22 -5.08
C LEU A 7 25.29 -0.08 -4.32
N ASP A 8 26.20 0.78 -4.78
CA ASP A 8 27.50 1.02 -4.15
C ASP A 8 27.34 1.62 -2.73
N ALA A 9 26.23 2.30 -2.46
CA ALA A 9 25.91 2.90 -1.17
C ALA A 9 25.01 2.01 -0.28
N ASP A 10 24.75 0.75 -0.67
CA ASP A 10 23.88 -0.20 0.03
C ASP A 10 22.49 0.37 0.37
N LEU A 11 21.97 1.24 -0.50
CA LEU A 11 20.68 1.88 -0.28
C LEU A 11 19.56 0.88 -0.59
N PRO A 12 18.41 0.98 0.11
CA PRO A 12 17.26 0.14 -0.19
C PRO A 12 16.73 0.48 -1.59
N ILE A 13 17.01 -0.41 -2.55
CA ILE A 13 16.49 -0.32 -3.91
C ILE A 13 15.25 -1.19 -3.99
N GLY A 14 14.13 -0.60 -4.42
CA GLY A 14 12.93 -1.37 -4.70
C GLY A 14 13.21 -2.37 -5.82
N SER A 15 12.93 -3.65 -5.60
CA SER A 15 12.87 -4.60 -6.70
C SER A 15 11.70 -4.23 -7.63
N GLY A 16 11.76 -4.68 -8.88
CA GLY A 16 10.62 -4.49 -9.80
C GLY A 16 9.30 -5.04 -9.26
N GLU A 17 9.35 -6.06 -8.39
CA GLU A 17 8.19 -6.62 -7.71
C GLU A 17 7.60 -5.65 -6.68
N VAL A 18 8.45 -4.98 -5.89
CA VAL A 18 8.01 -3.96 -4.92
C VAL A 18 7.42 -2.75 -5.64
N GLU A 19 8.05 -2.30 -6.72
CA GLU A 19 7.55 -1.18 -7.53
C GLU A 19 6.23 -1.52 -8.23
N SER A 20 6.10 -2.76 -8.72
CA SER A 20 4.86 -3.29 -9.27
C SER A 20 3.75 -3.30 -8.21
N GLY A 21 4.04 -3.85 -7.02
CA GLY A 21 3.10 -3.86 -5.89
C GLY A 21 2.66 -2.45 -5.49
N HIS A 22 3.58 -1.50 -5.43
CA HIS A 22 3.26 -0.08 -5.16
C HIS A 22 2.30 0.51 -6.21
N ARG A 23 2.47 0.18 -7.49
CA ARG A 23 1.59 0.62 -8.58
C ARG A 23 0.16 0.10 -8.39
N TYR A 24 -0.01 -1.20 -8.14
CA TYR A 24 -1.33 -1.83 -8.05
C TYR A 24 -2.04 -1.60 -6.71
N ILE A 25 -1.30 -1.60 -5.60
CA ILE A 25 -1.90 -1.46 -4.27
C ILE A 25 -2.16 0.02 -3.96
N ILE A 26 -1.23 0.93 -4.29
CA ILE A 26 -1.32 2.34 -3.86
C ILE A 26 -1.80 3.23 -4.99
N GLN A 27 -1.08 3.26 -6.11
CA GLN A 27 -1.30 4.28 -7.15
C GLN A 27 -2.66 4.15 -7.82
N ASP A 28 -3.10 2.91 -8.08
CA ASP A 28 -4.40 2.57 -8.69
C ASP A 28 -5.60 3.22 -7.99
N ARG A 29 -5.48 3.53 -6.69
CA ARG A 29 -6.52 4.27 -5.96
C ARG A 29 -6.10 5.68 -5.57
N LEU A 30 -4.91 5.85 -4.98
CA LEU A 30 -4.52 7.12 -4.36
C LEU A 30 -3.96 8.15 -5.34
N LYS A 31 -3.56 7.74 -6.54
CA LYS A 31 -2.93 8.60 -7.56
C LYS A 31 -3.81 8.75 -8.81
N LEU A 32 -5.12 8.67 -8.65
CA LEU A 32 -6.09 8.90 -9.72
C LEU A 32 -6.27 10.41 -9.99
N PRO A 33 -6.44 10.83 -11.25
CA PRO A 33 -6.79 12.22 -11.57
C PRO A 33 -8.06 12.65 -10.84
N GLY A 34 -8.01 13.83 -10.21
CA GLY A 34 -9.16 14.40 -9.51
C GLY A 34 -9.53 13.72 -8.18
N ALA A 35 -8.72 12.78 -7.69
CA ALA A 35 -8.95 12.14 -6.41
C ALA A 35 -8.33 12.94 -5.24
N TRP A 36 -9.07 13.07 -4.15
CA TRP A 36 -8.69 13.84 -2.97
C TRP A 36 -8.85 13.01 -1.71
N TRP A 37 -7.91 13.17 -0.77
CA TRP A 37 -7.91 12.43 0.49
C TRP A 37 -7.51 13.35 1.63
N LYS A 38 -8.17 13.19 2.78
CA LYS A 38 -7.59 13.70 4.03
C LYS A 38 -6.40 12.81 4.38
N LYS A 39 -5.28 13.41 4.80
CA LYS A 39 -4.05 12.68 5.19
C LYS A 39 -4.33 11.54 6.17
N GLN A 40 -5.24 11.79 7.12
CA GLN A 40 -5.70 10.84 8.14
C GLN A 40 -6.36 9.60 7.51
N ASN A 41 -7.18 9.79 6.48
CA ASN A 41 -7.94 8.70 5.84
C ASN A 41 -7.11 7.94 4.81
N ALA A 42 -6.09 8.58 4.22
CA ALA A 42 -5.21 7.95 3.24
C ALA A 42 -4.48 6.73 3.84
N GLN A 43 -4.03 6.84 5.09
CA GLN A 43 -3.37 5.75 5.80
C GLN A 43 -4.31 4.56 6.02
N SER A 44 -5.53 4.80 6.50
CA SER A 44 -6.52 3.75 6.72
C SER A 44 -6.93 3.06 5.41
N LEU A 45 -7.09 3.83 4.33
CA LEU A 45 -7.37 3.29 3.00
C LEU A 45 -6.24 2.38 2.50
N LEU A 46 -4.99 2.81 2.70
CA LEU A 46 -3.81 2.03 2.32
C LEU A 46 -3.77 0.70 3.09
N ALA A 47 -4.00 0.74 4.41
CA ALA A 47 -4.01 -0.45 5.26
C ALA A 47 -5.07 -1.47 4.79
N LEU A 48 -6.28 -1.01 4.46
CA LEU A 48 -7.34 -1.86 3.92
C LEU A 48 -6.96 -2.49 2.57
N ARG A 49 -6.32 -1.73 1.68
CA ARG A 49 -5.89 -2.26 0.37
C ARG A 49 -4.78 -3.30 0.50
N VAL A 50 -3.78 -3.05 1.35
CA VAL A 50 -2.71 -4.02 1.64
C VAL A 50 -3.30 -5.31 2.21
N ARG A 51 -4.21 -5.18 3.18
CA ARG A 51 -4.86 -6.34 3.82
C ARG A 51 -5.71 -7.14 2.83
N ARG A 52 -6.41 -6.48 1.91
CA ARG A 52 -7.14 -7.14 0.82
C ARG A 52 -6.21 -7.87 -0.15
N ALA A 53 -5.09 -7.25 -0.55
CA ALA A 53 -4.10 -7.87 -1.43
C ALA A 53 -3.44 -9.11 -0.80
N ASN A 54 -3.32 -9.13 0.52
CA ASN A 54 -2.82 -10.26 1.30
C ASN A 54 -3.90 -11.27 1.73
N TYR A 55 -5.06 -11.30 1.06
CA TYR A 55 -6.18 -12.22 1.35
C TYR A 55 -6.73 -12.13 2.79
N GLY A 56 -6.44 -11.06 3.52
CA GLY A 56 -6.85 -10.84 4.90
C GLY A 56 -8.17 -10.08 5.05
N TRP A 57 -8.99 -10.03 4.00
CA TRP A 57 -10.23 -9.25 3.99
C TRP A 57 -11.29 -9.84 4.92
N ASP A 58 -11.54 -11.14 4.82
CA ASP A 58 -12.58 -11.80 5.61
C ASP A 58 -12.21 -11.84 7.10
N SER A 59 -10.93 -12.08 7.40
CA SER A 59 -10.42 -12.08 8.78
C SER A 59 -10.54 -10.72 9.46
N TYR A 60 -10.32 -9.64 8.71
CA TYR A 60 -10.50 -8.27 9.19
C TYR A 60 -11.94 -7.99 9.61
N TRP A 61 -12.89 -8.25 8.71
CA TRP A 61 -14.29 -7.99 9.01
C TRP A 61 -14.84 -8.93 10.08
N ALA A 62 -14.31 -10.15 10.18
CA ALA A 62 -14.63 -11.05 11.28
C ALA A 62 -14.16 -10.51 12.64
N SER A 63 -13.00 -9.84 12.71
CA SER A 63 -12.53 -9.22 13.97
C SER A 63 -13.28 -7.93 14.32
N GLU A 64 -13.58 -7.07 13.34
CA GLU A 64 -14.34 -5.83 13.58
C GLU A 64 -15.76 -6.13 14.10
N ARG A 65 -16.45 -7.10 13.51
CA ARG A 65 -17.78 -7.55 13.99
C ARG A 65 -17.76 -8.07 15.44
N LYS A 66 -16.64 -8.65 15.88
CA LYS A 66 -16.48 -9.11 17.27
C LYS A 66 -16.22 -7.97 18.25
N GLN A 67 -15.67 -6.85 17.80
CA GLN A 67 -15.44 -5.67 18.65
C GLN A 67 -16.68 -4.78 18.79
N ALA A 68 -17.60 -4.85 17.84
CA ALA A 68 -18.84 -4.08 17.84
C ALA A 68 -20.03 -4.76 18.55
N ALA A 69 -19.84 -6.00 19.04
CA ALA A 69 -20.84 -6.80 19.76
C ALA A 69 -20.49 -6.84 21.26
#